data_AF-A0A8T5T321-F1
#
_entry.id   AF-A0A8T5T321-F1
#
_cell.length_a   1.000
_cell.length_b   1.000
_cell.length_c   1.000
_cell.angle_alpha   90.00
_cell.angle_beta   90.00
_cell.angle_gamma   90.00
#
_symmetry.space_group_name_H-M   'P 1'
#
loop_
_entity.id
_entity.type
_entity.pdbx_description
1 polymer ?
#
loop_
_entity_poly.entity_id
_entity_poly.type
_entity_poly.pdbx_seq_one_letter_code
_entity_poly.pdbx_strand_id
1 'polypeptide(L)'
;MPDLKNTTLHIGFDDTDSLKGGCTTYLALRIIELLAPLVNFIDYPRLIRNNPNIPWKTRGNGAICLTLKVNEKIVERIARIALETLNELLEEDPNTNPGMAFVKGEIPEEIIQFSREALTDIIEISTAKDIAEKFCFKYYSTGNGRGLIGAIAAIGNPLNPLDEDFTFELLTYRKSENISRKRILNEKSVAAVDNKYSAEVFNNIDEESKKVIIAPAGLDPVLYGIRGENPLTLLNMMGEIEVHEPISSYCIFRTNQGTDQHFKYASSEVQNFNVFKGEIRILETPKTILGGHVIFRGEVISNKIKVDVAAFEPSKSFRNTIRELLPEDKILAYGGVRYKKEFQGFTVQLEKCEIIFVSEQFREESPLCPSCSKRMVSNGLNKGYKCRKCGHKSREIKKNKIPVERRITTGLYIPPAQSQRHLIKPNRRYNLPQKDTYFLIENWWKVTSKSN
;
A
#
# COMPACT_ATOMS: atom_id res chain seq x y z
N MET A 1 28.60 7.56 42.13
CA MET A 1 27.66 6.65 41.43
C MET A 1 28.10 6.63 39.99
N PRO A 2 28.45 5.48 39.38
CA PRO A 2 28.83 5.47 37.98
C PRO A 2 27.63 5.92 37.15
N ASP A 3 27.83 6.93 36.30
CA ASP A 3 26.83 7.53 35.43
C ASP A 3 26.02 6.45 34.71
N LEU A 4 24.72 6.42 34.97
CA LEU A 4 23.79 5.48 34.37
C LEU A 4 23.59 5.86 32.90
N LYS A 5 24.29 5.15 31.99
CA LYS A 5 24.20 5.41 30.55
C LYS A 5 22.81 5.00 30.03
N ASN A 6 22.01 5.98 29.65
CA ASN A 6 20.76 5.74 28.94
C ASN A 6 21.03 5.52 27.46
N THR A 7 20.42 4.49 26.87
CA THR A 7 20.53 4.18 25.44
C THR A 7 19.16 4.15 24.79
N THR A 8 19.13 4.28 23.46
CA THR A 8 17.92 4.02 22.67
C THR A 8 17.89 2.52 22.34
N LEU A 9 16.74 1.89 22.48
CA LEU A 9 16.52 0.49 22.12
C LEU A 9 15.38 0.40 21.09
N HIS A 10 15.67 -0.24 19.97
CA HIS A 10 14.71 -0.57 18.93
C HIS A 10 14.36 -2.05 18.99
N ILE A 11 13.08 -2.36 19.09
CA ILE A 11 12.55 -3.73 19.15
C ILE A 11 11.68 -3.94 17.92
N GLY A 12 12.19 -4.69 16.95
CA GLY A 12 11.47 -5.06 15.74
C GLY A 12 10.87 -6.46 15.88
N PHE A 13 9.66 -6.69 15.39
CA PHE A 13 9.08 -8.04 15.29
C PHE A 13 8.05 -8.16 14.16
N ASP A 14 7.95 -9.36 13.60
CA ASP A 14 7.03 -9.70 12.51
C ASP A 14 6.65 -11.18 12.53
N ASP A 15 5.66 -11.53 11.71
CA ASP A 15 5.20 -12.88 11.42
C ASP A 15 4.74 -13.66 12.66
N THR A 16 3.98 -12.94 13.50
CA THR A 16 3.44 -13.44 14.78
C THR A 16 1.95 -13.77 14.70
N ASP A 17 1.34 -13.51 13.54
CA ASP A 17 -0.07 -13.75 13.24
C ASP A 17 -0.26 -14.96 12.31
N SER A 18 -1.47 -15.51 12.31
CA SER A 18 -1.88 -16.62 11.46
C SER A 18 -3.18 -16.28 10.72
N LEU A 19 -3.61 -17.13 9.77
CA LEU A 19 -4.94 -16.99 9.18
C LEU A 19 -6.07 -17.43 10.13
N LYS A 20 -5.74 -18.14 11.21
CA LYS A 20 -6.68 -18.69 12.20
C LYS A 20 -6.89 -17.74 13.38
N GLY A 21 -5.96 -16.83 13.62
CA GLY A 21 -5.97 -15.88 14.72
C GLY A 21 -4.61 -15.20 14.91
N GLY A 22 -4.36 -14.65 16.11
CA GLY A 22 -3.21 -13.81 16.37
C GLY A 22 -3.26 -12.43 15.68
N CYS A 23 -2.35 -11.53 16.07
CA CYS A 23 -2.16 -10.23 15.42
C CYS A 23 -0.87 -9.56 15.91
N THR A 24 0.05 -9.25 15.00
CA THR A 24 1.31 -8.56 15.33
C THR A 24 1.09 -7.22 16.04
N THR A 25 0.02 -6.48 15.70
CA THR A 25 -0.29 -5.23 16.39
C THR A 25 -0.85 -5.45 17.80
N TYR A 26 -1.57 -6.54 18.04
CA TYR A 26 -2.05 -6.91 19.38
C TYR A 26 -0.89 -7.37 20.28
N LEU A 27 0.06 -8.14 19.74
CA LEU A 27 1.31 -8.45 20.45
C LEU A 27 2.03 -7.16 20.86
N ALA A 28 2.13 -6.19 19.95
CA ALA A 28 2.73 -4.89 20.26
C ALA A 28 2.06 -4.22 21.45
N LEU A 29 0.72 -4.17 21.47
CA LEU A 29 -0.04 -3.62 22.58
C LEU A 29 0.26 -4.33 23.92
N ARG A 30 0.34 -5.67 23.93
CA ARG A 30 0.63 -6.42 25.16
C ARG A 30 2.05 -6.19 25.66
N ILE A 31 3.02 -6.11 24.75
CA ILE A 31 4.40 -5.72 25.11
C ILE A 31 4.41 -4.29 25.66
N ILE A 32 3.69 -3.35 25.04
CA ILE A 32 3.59 -1.97 25.52
C ILE A 32 3.03 -1.91 26.93
N GLU A 33 1.94 -2.64 27.21
CA GLU A 33 1.30 -2.72 28.52
C GLU A 33 2.28 -3.15 29.62
N LEU A 34 3.08 -4.19 29.35
CA LEU A 34 4.04 -4.72 30.32
C LEU A 34 5.30 -3.86 30.49
N LEU A 35 5.70 -3.13 29.43
CA LEU A 35 6.91 -2.31 29.45
C LEU A 35 6.66 -0.88 29.95
N ALA A 36 5.47 -0.32 29.76
CA ALA A 36 5.17 1.06 30.13
C ALA A 36 5.50 1.46 31.57
N PRO A 37 5.35 0.59 32.60
CA PRO A 37 5.79 0.93 33.95
C PRO A 37 7.32 0.99 34.13
N LEU A 38 8.10 0.49 33.17
CA LEU A 38 9.55 0.30 33.27
C LEU A 38 10.36 1.25 32.38
N VAL A 39 9.75 1.82 31.33
CA VAL A 39 10.47 2.55 30.27
C VAL A 39 9.69 3.76 29.76
N ASN A 40 10.41 4.69 29.13
CA ASN A 40 9.81 5.77 28.37
C ASN A 40 9.82 5.43 26.88
N PHE A 41 8.65 5.42 26.25
CA PHE A 41 8.50 5.38 24.81
C PHE A 41 8.85 6.74 24.22
N ILE A 42 9.67 6.78 23.17
CA ILE A 42 10.08 8.05 22.54
C ILE A 42 9.39 8.28 21.19
N ASP A 43 8.54 7.36 20.77
CA ASP A 43 7.75 7.41 19.53
C ASP A 43 6.52 6.51 19.71
N TYR A 44 5.53 6.68 18.83
CA TYR A 44 4.47 5.67 18.65
C TYR A 44 5.11 4.35 18.19
N PRO A 45 4.49 3.19 18.47
CA PRO A 45 4.85 1.96 17.78
C PRO A 45 4.71 2.18 16.28
N ARG A 46 5.76 1.81 15.53
CA ARG A 46 5.75 1.92 14.08
C ARG A 46 5.15 0.67 13.47
N LEU A 47 4.12 0.81 12.64
CA LEU A 47 3.56 -0.25 11.80
C LEU A 47 4.04 -0.08 10.37
N ILE A 48 4.98 -0.93 9.97
CA ILE A 48 5.69 -0.85 8.70
C ILE A 48 5.19 -1.94 7.77
N ARG A 49 4.58 -1.54 6.66
CA ARG A 49 4.18 -2.43 5.57
C ARG A 49 5.36 -2.61 4.61
N ASN A 50 5.81 -3.84 4.46
CA ASN A 50 6.88 -4.24 3.55
C ASN A 50 6.33 -4.50 2.14
N ASN A 51 7.18 -4.98 1.22
CA ASN A 51 6.85 -5.26 -0.17
C ASN A 51 5.52 -6.02 -0.27
N PRO A 52 4.45 -5.42 -0.80
CA PRO A 52 3.16 -6.05 -0.74
C PRO A 52 3.11 -7.23 -1.72
N ASN A 53 4.06 -7.35 -2.66
CA ASN A 53 4.14 -8.39 -3.67
C ASN A 53 4.75 -9.71 -3.20
N ILE A 54 5.07 -9.89 -1.91
CA ILE A 54 5.52 -11.19 -1.40
C ILE A 54 4.38 -12.22 -1.38
N PRO A 55 4.59 -13.46 -1.88
CA PRO A 55 3.56 -14.50 -1.88
C PRO A 55 3.37 -15.18 -0.52
N TRP A 56 4.43 -15.25 0.30
CA TRP A 56 4.44 -15.93 1.61
C TRP A 56 4.09 -15.01 2.78
N LYS A 57 3.53 -13.83 2.50
CA LYS A 57 3.17 -12.84 3.51
C LYS A 57 1.95 -13.28 4.33
N THR A 58 1.88 -12.82 5.58
CA THR A 58 0.62 -12.73 6.32
C THR A 58 -0.22 -11.55 5.80
N ARG A 59 -1.39 -11.29 6.40
CA ARG A 59 -2.31 -10.27 5.87
C ARG A 59 -1.66 -8.88 5.90
N GLY A 60 -1.33 -8.39 4.70
CA GLY A 60 -0.79 -7.06 4.48
C GLY A 60 0.71 -6.89 4.74
N ASN A 61 1.48 -7.97 4.99
CA ASN A 61 2.96 -7.92 5.12
C ASN A 61 3.47 -6.83 6.07
N GLY A 62 2.96 -6.77 7.30
CA GLY A 62 3.20 -5.67 8.24
C GLY A 62 4.00 -6.09 9.47
N ALA A 63 5.12 -5.41 9.71
CA ALA A 63 5.99 -5.59 10.86
C ALA A 63 5.89 -4.41 11.84
N ILE A 64 6.29 -4.62 13.09
CA ILE A 64 6.27 -3.59 14.14
C ILE A 64 7.67 -3.22 14.59
N CYS A 65 7.89 -1.94 14.91
CA CYS A 65 9.03 -1.49 15.69
C CYS A 65 8.59 -0.65 16.90
N LEU A 66 9.08 -0.99 18.09
CA LEU A 66 9.01 -0.17 19.30
C LEU A 66 10.34 0.56 19.48
N THR A 67 10.31 1.84 19.85
CA THR A 67 11.52 2.60 20.16
C THR A 67 11.44 3.19 21.56
N LEU A 68 12.42 2.84 22.40
CA LEU A 68 12.41 3.12 23.84
C LEU A 68 13.69 3.86 24.24
N LYS A 69 13.59 4.75 25.23
CA LYS A 69 14.76 5.24 25.98
C LYS A 69 14.88 4.44 27.27
N VAL A 70 15.99 3.73 27.44
CA VAL A 70 16.15 2.74 28.50
C VAL A 70 17.51 2.82 29.16
N ASN A 71 17.55 2.40 30.42
CA ASN A 71 18.81 2.11 31.10
C ASN A 71 19.41 0.82 30.52
N GLU A 72 20.70 0.79 30.22
CA GLU A 72 21.36 -0.41 29.67
C GLU A 72 21.16 -1.65 30.56
N LYS A 73 21.06 -1.49 31.89
CA LYS A 73 20.88 -2.61 32.84
C LYS A 73 19.54 -3.34 32.69
N ILE A 74 18.52 -2.71 32.12
CA ILE A 74 17.19 -3.31 31.97
C ILE A 74 16.94 -3.87 30.56
N VAL A 75 17.86 -3.70 29.62
CA VAL A 75 17.70 -4.16 28.22
C VAL A 75 17.44 -5.67 28.16
N GLU A 76 18.17 -6.48 28.94
CA GLU A 76 17.96 -7.93 28.97
C GLU A 76 16.60 -8.30 29.55
N ARG A 77 16.15 -7.57 30.58
CA ARG A 77 14.82 -7.75 31.18
C ARG A 77 13.72 -7.42 30.17
N ILE A 78 13.87 -6.33 29.42
CA ILE A 78 12.94 -5.92 28.35
C ILE A 78 12.87 -7.00 27.27
N ALA A 79 14.02 -7.49 26.80
CA ALA A 79 14.08 -8.53 25.79
C ALA A 79 13.38 -9.81 26.26
N ARG A 80 13.57 -10.19 27.53
CA ARG A 80 12.88 -11.33 28.13
C ARG A 80 11.37 -11.13 28.17
N ILE A 81 10.87 -9.99 28.65
CA ILE A 81 9.43 -9.68 28.68
C ILE A 81 8.82 -9.78 27.28
N ALA A 82 9.49 -9.20 26.27
CA ALA A 82 9.01 -9.23 24.89
C ALA A 82 8.94 -10.67 24.33
N LEU A 83 9.95 -11.50 24.62
CA LEU A 83 9.98 -12.90 24.19
C LEU A 83 8.97 -13.78 24.93
N GLU A 84 8.81 -13.59 26.24
CA GLU A 84 7.79 -14.27 27.03
C GLU A 84 6.39 -13.93 26.50
N THR A 85 6.11 -12.66 26.24
CA THR A 85 4.83 -12.21 25.67
C THR A 85 4.59 -12.78 24.27
N LEU A 86 5.63 -12.85 23.43
CA LEU A 86 5.55 -13.50 22.12
C LEU A 86 5.16 -14.96 22.27
N ASN A 87 5.85 -15.71 23.12
CA ASN A 87 5.59 -17.14 23.32
C ASN A 87 4.19 -17.41 23.90
N GLU A 88 3.69 -16.54 24.77
CA GLU A 88 2.33 -16.66 25.34
C GLU A 88 1.21 -16.45 24.31
N LEU A 89 1.44 -15.58 23.31
CA LEU A 89 0.43 -15.20 22.31
C LEU A 89 0.60 -15.92 20.98
N LEU A 90 1.67 -16.70 20.81
CA LEU A 90 1.97 -17.37 19.57
C LEU A 90 0.94 -18.46 19.28
N GLU A 91 0.35 -18.41 18.10
CA GLU A 91 -0.47 -19.51 17.58
C GLU A 91 0.40 -20.49 16.79
N GLU A 92 0.20 -21.78 17.01
CA GLU A 92 0.84 -22.82 16.20
C GLU A 92 0.25 -22.86 14.79
N ASP A 93 0.97 -22.30 13.82
CA ASP A 93 0.67 -22.43 12.40
C ASP A 93 1.97 -22.66 11.59
N PRO A 94 2.01 -23.62 10.65
CA PRO A 94 3.19 -23.85 9.81
C PRO A 94 3.63 -22.63 8.99
N ASN A 95 2.69 -21.70 8.73
CA ASN A 95 2.93 -20.45 8.03
C ASN A 95 3.07 -19.28 9.01
N THR A 96 3.48 -19.49 10.25
CA THR A 96 3.80 -18.43 11.22
C THR A 96 5.21 -18.71 11.73
N ASN A 97 6.17 -17.86 11.34
CA ASN A 97 7.60 -18.02 11.61
C ASN A 97 8.16 -16.73 12.25
N PRO A 98 7.78 -16.46 13.52
CA PRO A 98 8.13 -15.23 14.22
C PRO A 98 9.61 -14.87 14.13
N GLY A 99 9.86 -13.57 14.02
CA GLY A 99 11.17 -13.00 14.24
C GLY A 99 11.10 -11.77 15.12
N MET A 100 12.11 -11.58 15.96
CA MET A 100 12.26 -10.41 16.81
C MET A 100 13.74 -10.00 16.87
N ALA A 101 14.02 -8.70 16.77
CA ALA A 101 15.38 -8.15 16.76
C ALA A 101 15.47 -6.96 17.72
N PHE A 102 16.65 -6.77 18.32
CA PHE A 102 16.91 -5.76 19.36
C PHE A 102 18.17 -4.96 19.04
N VAL A 103 18.01 -3.76 18.48
CA VAL A 103 19.13 -2.88 18.10
C VAL A 103 19.28 -1.75 19.12
N LYS A 104 20.51 -1.56 19.63
CA LYS A 104 20.84 -0.50 20.60
C LYS A 104 21.52 0.67 19.90
N GLY A 105 21.21 1.89 20.34
CA GLY A 105 21.83 3.12 19.83
C GLY A 105 21.23 3.55 18.50
N GLU A 106 22.05 4.19 17.67
CA GLU A 106 21.67 4.63 16.32
C GLU A 106 21.49 3.42 15.39
N ILE A 107 20.55 3.54 14.45
CA ILE A 107 20.28 2.51 13.45
C ILE A 107 21.36 2.63 12.35
N PRO A 108 22.16 1.58 12.09
CA PRO A 108 23.14 1.60 11.00
C PRO A 108 22.50 1.83 9.62
N GLU A 109 23.19 2.54 8.73
CA GLU A 109 22.69 2.83 7.38
C GLU A 109 22.39 1.55 6.59
N GLU A 110 23.15 0.47 6.77
CA GLU A 110 22.86 -0.80 6.11
C GLU A 110 21.53 -1.43 6.56
N ILE A 111 21.08 -1.18 7.80
CA ILE A 111 19.75 -1.62 8.27
C ILE A 111 18.66 -0.74 7.63
N ILE A 112 18.92 0.56 7.42
CA ILE A 112 18.02 1.46 6.70
C ILE A 112 17.89 1.03 5.23
N GLN A 113 19.02 0.73 4.58
CA GLN A 113 19.05 0.24 3.21
C GLN A 113 18.34 -1.11 3.06
N PHE A 114 18.56 -2.03 4.00
CA PHE A 114 17.82 -3.30 4.06
C PHE A 114 16.30 -3.08 4.14
N SER A 115 15.84 -2.08 4.91
CA SER A 115 14.42 -1.72 4.96
C SER A 115 13.89 -1.20 3.63
N ARG A 116 14.67 -0.39 2.91
CA ARG A 116 14.32 0.10 1.57
C ARG A 116 14.16 -1.05 0.59
N GLU A 117 15.09 -2.01 0.59
CA GLU A 117 15.01 -3.22 -0.22
C GLU A 117 13.82 -4.10 0.18
N ALA A 118 13.50 -4.18 1.47
CA ALA A 118 12.34 -4.94 1.96
C ALA A 118 11.00 -4.36 1.47
N LEU A 119 10.96 -3.09 1.06
CA LEU A 119 9.79 -2.44 0.46
C LEU A 119 9.62 -2.80 -1.02
N THR A 120 10.69 -3.14 -1.73
CA THR A 120 10.71 -3.24 -3.21
C THR A 120 10.96 -4.65 -3.73
N ASP A 121 11.70 -5.47 -2.99
CA ASP A 121 12.29 -6.73 -3.49
C ASP A 121 11.92 -7.94 -2.64
N ILE A 122 12.40 -9.13 -3.05
CA ILE A 122 12.46 -10.32 -2.20
C ILE A 122 13.83 -10.34 -1.53
N ILE A 123 13.81 -10.45 -0.21
CA ILE A 123 15.03 -10.62 0.60
C ILE A 123 15.16 -12.09 1.01
N GLU A 124 16.37 -12.61 0.92
CA GLU A 124 16.71 -13.94 1.45
C GLU A 124 16.91 -13.90 2.96
N ILE A 125 16.56 -15.01 3.63
CA ILE A 125 16.68 -15.14 5.09
C ILE A 125 18.15 -15.08 5.55
N SER A 126 19.08 -15.57 4.72
CA SER A 126 20.53 -15.46 4.91
C SER A 126 20.96 -14.00 5.10
N THR A 127 20.50 -13.10 4.22
CA THR A 127 20.82 -11.66 4.30
C THR A 127 20.42 -11.04 5.63
N ALA A 128 19.25 -11.42 6.17
CA ALA A 128 18.81 -10.95 7.48
C ALA A 128 19.71 -11.45 8.64
N LYS A 129 20.17 -12.71 8.55
CA LYS A 129 21.10 -13.29 9.53
C LYS A 129 22.49 -12.64 9.45
N ASP A 130 22.99 -12.42 8.24
CA ASP A 130 24.29 -11.77 8.01
C ASP A 130 24.32 -10.35 8.60
N ILE A 131 23.22 -9.60 8.45
CA ILE A 131 23.06 -8.28 9.09
C ILE A 131 23.06 -8.39 10.61
N ALA A 132 22.35 -9.37 11.17
CA ALA A 132 22.29 -9.58 12.61
C ALA A 132 23.65 -9.93 13.22
N GLU A 133 24.41 -10.77 12.53
CA GLU A 133 25.77 -11.16 12.92
C GLU A 133 26.76 -10.00 12.76
N LYS A 134 26.74 -9.30 11.62
CA LYS A 134 27.62 -8.15 11.34
C LYS A 134 27.52 -7.05 12.40
N PHE A 135 26.30 -6.75 12.86
CA PHE A 135 26.07 -5.69 13.87
C PHE A 135 25.92 -6.23 15.29
N CYS A 136 26.11 -7.53 15.51
CA CYS A 136 26.07 -8.20 16.81
C CYS A 136 24.81 -7.87 17.64
N PHE A 137 23.65 -7.68 17.00
CA PHE A 137 22.41 -7.42 17.73
C PHE A 137 21.71 -8.71 18.13
N LYS A 138 21.03 -8.68 19.28
CA LYS A 138 20.28 -9.83 19.78
C LYS A 138 19.04 -10.02 18.90
N TYR A 139 18.77 -11.26 18.53
CA TYR A 139 17.55 -11.61 17.83
C TYR A 139 17.02 -12.97 18.27
N TYR A 140 15.76 -13.23 17.93
CA TYR A 140 15.05 -14.48 18.10
C TYR A 140 14.33 -14.79 16.80
N SER A 141 14.36 -16.05 16.37
CA SER A 141 13.61 -16.50 15.21
C SER A 141 13.21 -17.97 15.35
N THR A 142 12.04 -18.33 14.82
CA THR A 142 11.53 -19.70 14.80
C THR A 142 11.11 -20.13 13.40
N GLY A 143 10.85 -21.43 13.23
CA GLY A 143 10.51 -22.02 11.95
C GLY A 143 11.60 -21.80 10.91
N ASN A 144 11.25 -21.25 9.74
CA ASN A 144 12.22 -20.91 8.70
C ASN A 144 12.99 -19.60 8.97
N GLY A 145 12.57 -18.79 9.95
CA GLY A 145 13.20 -17.54 10.34
C GLY A 145 12.86 -16.31 9.49
N ARG A 146 11.86 -16.38 8.60
CA ARG A 146 11.49 -15.26 7.72
C ARG A 146 11.00 -14.02 8.45
N GLY A 147 10.38 -14.15 9.63
CA GLY A 147 9.94 -13.02 10.44
C GLY A 147 11.09 -12.09 10.85
N LEU A 148 12.34 -12.58 10.83
CA LEU A 148 13.51 -11.76 11.10
C LEU A 148 13.70 -10.65 10.04
N ILE A 149 13.34 -10.92 8.78
CA ILE A 149 13.39 -9.92 7.69
C ILE A 149 12.48 -8.75 8.05
N GLY A 150 11.22 -9.03 8.39
CA GLY A 150 10.27 -7.99 8.77
C GLY A 150 10.67 -7.23 10.03
N ALA A 151 11.20 -7.94 11.04
CA ALA A 151 11.68 -7.33 12.27
C ALA A 151 12.81 -6.31 12.01
N ILE A 152 13.82 -6.68 11.22
CA ILE A 152 14.94 -5.80 10.86
C ILE A 152 14.45 -4.66 9.96
N ALA A 153 13.59 -4.95 8.98
CA ALA A 153 13.02 -3.94 8.09
C ALA A 153 12.20 -2.89 8.86
N ALA A 154 11.43 -3.29 9.88
CA ALA A 154 10.69 -2.34 10.72
C ALA A 154 11.62 -1.46 11.56
N ILE A 155 12.74 -1.98 12.06
CA ILE A 155 13.77 -1.20 12.74
C ILE A 155 14.38 -0.19 11.76
N GLY A 156 14.77 -0.64 10.57
CA GLY A 156 15.38 0.17 9.52
C GLY A 156 14.46 1.21 8.87
N ASN A 157 13.17 1.24 9.22
CA ASN A 157 12.22 2.23 8.75
C ASN A 157 11.85 3.21 9.89
N PRO A 158 12.69 4.23 10.18
CA PRO A 158 12.41 5.18 11.26
C PRO A 158 11.26 6.13 10.95
N LEU A 159 10.77 6.19 9.70
CA LEU A 159 9.79 7.17 9.22
C LEU A 159 10.22 8.59 9.59
N ASN A 160 11.48 8.94 9.31
CA ASN A 160 12.01 10.25 9.68
C ASN A 160 11.28 11.34 8.86
N PRO A 161 10.61 12.32 9.49
CA PRO A 161 9.83 13.35 8.78
C PRO A 161 10.62 14.17 7.75
N LEU A 162 11.95 14.24 7.90
CA LEU A 162 12.82 14.99 6.99
C LEU A 162 12.90 14.38 5.60
N ASP A 163 12.78 13.07 5.48
CA ASP A 163 12.93 12.34 4.22
C ASP A 163 11.75 11.41 3.90
N GLU A 164 10.87 11.09 4.85
CA GLU A 164 9.76 10.16 4.68
C GLU A 164 8.39 10.79 5.01
N ASP A 165 7.37 10.42 4.23
CA ASP A 165 5.96 10.65 4.59
C ASP A 165 5.49 9.54 5.54
N PHE A 166 4.56 9.87 6.43
CA PHE A 166 3.98 8.95 7.40
C PHE A 166 2.55 9.32 7.75
N THR A 167 1.82 8.36 8.28
CA THR A 167 0.41 8.47 8.67
C THR A 167 0.19 7.82 10.01
N PHE A 168 -1.02 7.94 10.55
CA PHE A 168 -1.39 7.26 11.77
C PHE A 168 -2.53 6.28 11.52
N GLU A 169 -2.49 5.14 12.21
CA GLU A 169 -3.60 4.21 12.29
C GLU A 169 -3.91 3.93 13.76
N LEU A 170 -5.12 4.28 14.19
CA LEU A 170 -5.65 3.90 15.49
C LEU A 170 -6.35 2.56 15.34
N LEU A 171 -5.84 1.53 16.02
CA LEU A 171 -6.48 0.22 16.08
C LEU A 171 -7.20 0.06 17.41
N THR A 172 -8.47 -0.35 17.34
CA THR A 172 -9.25 -0.81 18.49
C THR A 172 -9.24 -2.33 18.54
N TYR A 173 -9.27 -2.89 19.74
CA TYR A 173 -9.26 -4.34 19.95
C TYR A 173 -10.50 -4.79 20.72
N ARG A 174 -10.86 -6.05 20.49
CA ARG A 174 -12.07 -6.69 21.02
C ARG A 174 -11.79 -7.37 22.34
N LYS A 175 -12.84 -7.59 23.14
CA LYS A 175 -12.78 -8.57 24.24
C LYS A 175 -12.58 -9.96 23.66
N SER A 176 -11.87 -10.83 24.40
CA SER A 176 -11.59 -12.21 23.97
C SER A 176 -12.85 -13.00 23.62
N GLU A 177 -13.95 -12.79 24.35
CA GLU A 177 -15.26 -13.42 24.10
C GLU A 177 -15.91 -13.06 22.75
N ASN A 178 -15.48 -11.97 22.12
CA ASN A 178 -15.99 -11.51 20.83
C ASN A 178 -15.06 -11.85 19.67
N ILE A 179 -13.84 -12.34 19.92
CA ILE A 179 -12.94 -12.82 18.87
C ILE A 179 -13.64 -13.92 18.07
N SER A 180 -13.40 -13.95 16.76
CA SER A 180 -14.07 -14.85 15.80
C SER A 180 -15.58 -14.64 15.59
N ARG A 181 -16.25 -13.73 16.33
CA ARG A 181 -17.64 -13.33 16.04
C ARG A 181 -17.69 -12.26 14.95
N LYS A 182 -18.82 -12.17 14.25
CA LYS A 182 -19.06 -11.05 13.31
C LYS A 182 -18.95 -9.72 14.07
N ARG A 183 -18.17 -8.78 13.52
CA ARG A 183 -18.05 -7.42 14.05
C ARG A 183 -19.36 -6.68 13.84
N ILE A 184 -19.79 -5.93 14.85
CA ILE A 184 -21.03 -5.15 14.80
C ILE A 184 -20.69 -3.67 14.93
N LEU A 185 -20.59 -3.00 13.77
CA LEU A 185 -20.23 -1.61 13.63
C LEU A 185 -21.40 -0.83 13.04
N ASN A 186 -21.74 0.33 13.59
CA ASN A 186 -22.74 1.20 12.98
C ASN A 186 -22.12 1.92 11.77
N GLU A 187 -22.29 1.35 10.58
CA GLU A 187 -21.71 1.90 9.34
C GLU A 187 -22.16 3.34 9.05
N LYS A 188 -23.39 3.72 9.46
CA LYS A 188 -23.89 5.10 9.29
C LYS A 188 -23.17 6.07 10.21
N SER A 189 -22.91 5.67 11.46
CA SER A 189 -22.11 6.47 12.39
C SER A 189 -20.69 6.65 11.86
N VAL A 190 -20.04 5.59 11.39
CA VAL A 190 -18.71 5.68 10.77
C VAL A 190 -18.70 6.63 9.57
N ALA A 191 -19.72 6.56 8.71
CA ALA A 191 -19.86 7.48 7.59
C ALA A 191 -20.03 8.94 8.00
N ALA A 192 -20.85 9.21 9.01
CA ALA A 192 -21.01 10.56 9.53
C ALA A 192 -19.70 11.11 10.12
N VAL A 193 -18.99 10.29 10.90
CA VAL A 193 -17.73 10.68 11.54
C VAL A 193 -16.62 10.86 10.50
N ASP A 194 -16.44 9.96 9.53
CA ASP A 194 -15.43 10.13 8.46
C ASP A 194 -15.68 11.42 7.65
N ASN A 195 -16.94 11.72 7.30
CA ASN A 195 -17.28 12.94 6.59
C ASN A 195 -16.99 14.20 7.42
N LYS A 196 -17.23 14.17 8.73
CA LYS A 196 -16.92 15.28 9.65
C LYS A 196 -15.42 15.59 9.68
N TYR A 197 -14.57 14.57 9.58
CA TYR A 197 -13.11 14.69 9.67
C TYR A 197 -12.39 14.52 8.32
N SER A 198 -13.11 14.64 7.19
CA SER A 198 -12.63 14.19 5.87
C SER A 198 -11.31 14.84 5.39
N ALA A 199 -10.95 16.00 5.93
CA ALA A 199 -9.69 16.68 5.64
C ALA A 199 -8.45 16.01 6.27
N GLU A 200 -8.65 15.22 7.33
CA GLU A 200 -7.58 14.61 8.13
C GLU A 200 -7.62 13.08 8.12
N VAL A 201 -8.56 12.46 7.41
CA VAL A 201 -8.69 11.01 7.35
C VAL A 201 -8.89 10.47 5.95
N PHE A 202 -8.46 9.23 5.75
CA PHE A 202 -8.44 8.60 4.44
C PHE A 202 -8.67 7.10 4.54
N ASN A 203 -9.20 6.51 3.46
CA ASN A 203 -9.40 5.06 3.31
C ASN A 203 -10.12 4.38 4.50
N ASN A 204 -10.98 5.10 5.22
CA ASN A 204 -11.92 4.50 6.16
C ASN A 204 -13.22 4.10 5.47
N ILE A 205 -13.53 4.76 4.36
CA ILE A 205 -14.72 4.55 3.53
C ILE A 205 -14.30 4.57 2.07
N ASP A 206 -14.94 3.69 1.30
CA ASP A 206 -14.87 3.72 -0.14
C ASP A 206 -15.85 4.77 -0.70
N GLU A 207 -15.33 5.85 -1.25
CA GLU A 207 -16.15 6.99 -1.69
C GLU A 207 -17.09 6.65 -2.85
N GLU A 208 -16.70 5.69 -3.70
CA GLU A 208 -17.48 5.23 -4.84
C GLU A 208 -18.64 4.33 -4.40
N SER A 209 -18.36 3.27 -3.64
CA SER A 209 -19.39 2.31 -3.20
C SER A 209 -20.08 2.67 -1.87
N LYS A 210 -19.61 3.72 -1.19
CA LYS A 210 -20.02 4.14 0.16
C LYS A 210 -19.80 3.08 1.25
N LYS A 211 -19.00 2.06 0.96
CA LYS A 211 -18.71 0.95 1.88
C LYS A 211 -17.74 1.38 2.97
N VAL A 212 -18.05 1.05 4.22
CA VAL A 212 -17.12 1.17 5.35
C VAL A 212 -16.04 0.09 5.27
N ILE A 213 -14.77 0.47 5.35
CA ILE A 213 -13.61 -0.42 5.17
C ILE A 213 -12.63 -0.42 6.35
N ILE A 214 -13.03 0.12 7.51
CA ILE A 214 -12.21 0.13 8.73
C ILE A 214 -12.21 -1.19 9.52
N ALA A 215 -13.22 -2.04 9.33
CA ALA A 215 -13.35 -3.30 10.07
C ALA A 215 -12.77 -4.47 9.26
N PRO A 216 -11.81 -5.24 9.78
CA PRO A 216 -11.30 -6.40 9.08
C PRO A 216 -12.35 -7.52 9.03
N ALA A 217 -12.27 -8.36 8.00
CA ALA A 217 -13.13 -9.53 7.85
C ALA A 217 -12.60 -10.79 8.55
N GLY A 218 -11.41 -10.73 9.16
CA GLY A 218 -10.72 -11.90 9.72
C GLY A 218 -11.22 -12.30 11.10
N LEU A 219 -10.66 -13.39 11.64
CA LEU A 219 -10.88 -13.84 13.03
C LEU A 219 -9.98 -13.11 14.04
N ASP A 220 -9.25 -12.09 13.58
CA ASP A 220 -8.28 -11.33 14.36
C ASP A 220 -8.93 -10.54 15.53
N PRO A 221 -8.12 -10.13 16.54
CA PRO A 221 -8.59 -9.35 17.69
C PRO A 221 -8.93 -7.88 17.37
N VAL A 222 -8.66 -7.37 16.16
CA VAL A 222 -8.92 -5.96 15.81
C VAL A 222 -10.43 -5.77 15.61
N LEU A 223 -11.01 -4.76 16.24
CA LEU A 223 -12.40 -4.37 16.03
C LEU A 223 -12.52 -3.50 14.78
N TYR A 224 -11.84 -2.37 14.76
CA TYR A 224 -11.69 -1.52 13.59
C TYR A 224 -10.38 -0.71 13.65
N GLY A 225 -9.93 -0.23 12.50
CA GLY A 225 -8.79 0.67 12.36
C GLY A 225 -9.14 1.98 11.66
N ILE A 226 -8.86 3.12 12.28
CA ILE A 226 -9.07 4.45 11.68
C ILE A 226 -7.73 4.99 11.19
N ARG A 227 -7.67 5.42 9.92
CA ARG A 227 -6.46 6.00 9.31
C ARG A 227 -6.59 7.50 9.13
N GLY A 228 -5.51 8.22 9.40
CA GLY A 228 -5.50 9.66 9.24
C GLY A 228 -4.15 10.34 9.44
N GLU A 229 -4.21 11.67 9.46
CA GLU A 229 -3.06 12.58 9.53
C GLU A 229 -2.63 12.88 10.96
N ASN A 230 -3.58 12.87 11.90
CA ASN A 230 -3.43 13.43 13.23
C ASN A 230 -3.95 12.47 14.31
N PRO A 231 -3.11 12.07 15.28
CA PRO A 231 -3.50 11.11 16.32
C PRO A 231 -4.63 11.62 17.24
N LEU A 232 -4.72 12.93 17.51
CA LEU A 232 -5.83 13.50 18.30
C LEU A 232 -7.16 13.39 17.56
N THR A 233 -7.15 13.62 16.25
CA THR A 233 -8.33 13.44 15.39
C THR A 233 -8.80 12.00 15.43
N LEU A 234 -7.88 11.02 15.38
CA LEU A 234 -8.24 9.61 15.50
C LEU A 234 -8.87 9.25 16.86
N LEU A 235 -8.36 9.80 17.97
CA LEU A 235 -8.96 9.60 19.29
C LEU A 235 -10.37 10.18 19.39
N ASN A 236 -10.58 11.40 18.87
CA ASN A 236 -11.89 12.04 18.84
C ASN A 236 -12.88 11.19 18.04
N MET A 237 -12.46 10.71 16.86
CA MET A 237 -13.29 9.83 16.05
C MET A 237 -13.65 8.53 16.76
N MET A 238 -12.68 7.89 17.45
CA MET A 238 -12.94 6.68 18.23
C MET A 238 -14.02 6.91 19.29
N GLY A 239 -14.06 8.09 19.92
CA GLY A 239 -15.08 8.46 20.90
C GLY A 239 -16.46 8.79 20.33
N GLU A 240 -16.55 9.13 19.03
CA GLU A 240 -17.80 9.48 18.35
C GLU A 240 -18.41 8.32 17.55
N ILE A 241 -17.61 7.32 17.16
CA ILE A 241 -18.09 6.15 16.42
C ILE A 241 -18.91 5.25 17.33
N GLU A 242 -20.15 5.01 16.93
CA GLU A 242 -21.03 4.07 17.60
C GLU A 242 -20.65 2.62 17.26
N VAL A 243 -20.28 1.87 18.29
CA VAL A 243 -20.01 0.43 18.22
C VAL A 243 -20.93 -0.33 19.18
N HIS A 244 -21.41 -1.49 18.71
CA HIS A 244 -22.33 -2.34 19.48
C HIS A 244 -21.60 -3.46 20.24
N GLU A 245 -20.27 -3.40 20.31
CA GLU A 245 -19.46 -4.25 21.16
C GLU A 245 -18.39 -3.42 21.90
N PRO A 246 -18.02 -3.80 23.14
CA PRO A 246 -17.07 -3.04 23.93
C PRO A 246 -15.66 -3.11 23.34
N ILE A 247 -15.00 -1.96 23.23
CA ILE A 247 -13.57 -1.86 22.95
C ILE A 247 -12.81 -2.25 24.23
N SER A 248 -11.96 -3.28 24.15
CA SER A 248 -11.15 -3.75 25.28
C SER A 248 -9.87 -2.93 25.44
N SER A 249 -9.33 -2.43 24.34
CA SER A 249 -8.11 -1.66 24.30
C SER A 249 -7.96 -0.96 22.95
N TYR A 250 -7.05 0.01 22.87
CA TYR A 250 -6.67 0.64 21.62
C TYR A 250 -5.20 1.04 21.63
N CYS A 251 -4.64 1.24 20.44
CA CYS A 251 -3.28 1.71 20.25
C CYS A 251 -3.17 2.50 18.94
N ILE A 252 -2.48 3.64 18.99
CA ILE A 252 -2.15 4.45 17.81
C ILE A 252 -0.77 4.05 17.31
N PHE A 253 -0.69 3.72 16.03
CA PHE A 253 0.55 3.41 15.33
C PHE A 253 0.91 4.54 14.38
N ARG A 254 2.22 4.83 14.26
CA ARG A 254 2.76 5.64 13.17
C ARG A 254 3.16 4.70 12.03
N THR A 255 2.78 5.01 10.80
CA THR A 255 2.78 4.01 9.72
C THR A 255 3.26 4.58 8.39
N ASN A 256 3.74 3.71 7.51
CA ASN A 256 4.00 4.03 6.10
C ASN A 256 2.78 3.77 5.19
N GLN A 257 1.60 3.55 5.76
CA GLN A 257 0.39 3.30 4.98
C GLN A 257 -0.09 4.61 4.36
N GLY A 258 -0.54 4.58 3.11
CA GLY A 258 -1.04 5.80 2.46
C GLY A 258 0.05 6.79 2.02
N THR A 259 1.30 6.33 1.81
CA THR A 259 2.44 7.22 1.52
C THR A 259 3.14 6.94 0.19
N ASP A 260 2.80 5.84 -0.49
CA ASP A 260 3.55 5.31 -1.65
C ASP A 260 5.02 4.96 -1.35
N GLN A 261 5.41 4.69 -0.09
CA GLN A 261 6.82 4.50 0.27
C GLN A 261 7.56 3.49 -0.64
N HIS A 262 6.94 2.34 -0.92
CA HIS A 262 7.50 1.36 -1.86
C HIS A 262 7.74 1.89 -3.29
N PHE A 263 6.95 2.85 -3.80
CA PHE A 263 7.18 3.47 -5.10
C PHE A 263 8.21 4.61 -5.08
N LYS A 264 8.57 5.11 -3.89
CA LYS A 264 9.70 6.04 -3.75
C LYS A 264 11.02 5.34 -4.12
N TYR A 265 11.15 4.07 -3.72
CA TYR A 265 12.34 3.25 -3.90
C TYR A 265 12.27 2.27 -5.08
N ALA A 266 11.09 2.12 -5.71
CA ALA A 266 10.91 1.20 -6.84
C ALA A 266 11.68 1.62 -8.10
N SER A 267 12.09 0.60 -8.86
CA SER A 267 12.75 0.76 -10.16
C SER A 267 11.82 0.34 -11.31
N SER A 268 12.29 0.53 -12.55
CA SER A 268 11.63 0.01 -13.75
C SER A 268 12.11 -1.40 -14.13
N GLU A 269 12.72 -2.12 -13.20
CA GLU A 269 13.18 -3.49 -13.43
C GLU A 269 12.02 -4.48 -13.49
N VAL A 270 12.13 -5.45 -14.38
CA VAL A 270 11.08 -6.44 -14.62
C VAL A 270 11.55 -7.79 -14.07
N GLN A 271 11.45 -7.94 -12.76
CA GLN A 271 11.79 -9.15 -12.03
C GLN A 271 10.61 -9.64 -11.20
N ASN A 272 10.45 -10.96 -11.08
CA ASN A 272 9.31 -11.52 -10.38
C ASN A 272 9.26 -11.02 -8.93
N PHE A 273 8.08 -10.59 -8.49
CA PHE A 273 7.81 -10.08 -7.14
C PHE A 273 8.33 -8.67 -6.80
N ASN A 274 9.01 -8.01 -7.72
CA ASN A 274 9.46 -6.63 -7.49
C ASN A 274 8.28 -5.64 -7.55
N VAL A 275 8.45 -4.54 -6.83
CA VAL A 275 7.65 -3.33 -7.02
C VAL A 275 8.18 -2.59 -8.25
N PHE A 276 7.28 -2.27 -9.19
CA PHE A 276 7.57 -1.58 -10.43
C PHE A 276 7.09 -0.15 -10.39
N LYS A 277 7.97 0.76 -10.81
CA LYS A 277 7.65 2.13 -11.20
C LYS A 277 8.41 2.47 -12.47
N GLY A 278 7.70 2.75 -13.56
CA GLY A 278 8.35 3.07 -14.83
C GLY A 278 7.39 3.50 -15.92
N GLU A 279 7.92 4.22 -16.91
CA GLU A 279 7.14 4.62 -18.06
C GLU A 279 6.93 3.45 -19.02
N ILE A 280 5.67 3.22 -19.39
CA ILE A 280 5.25 2.20 -20.33
C ILE A 280 4.55 2.88 -21.50
N ARG A 281 5.03 2.59 -22.72
CA ARG A 281 4.32 2.88 -23.96
C ARG A 281 3.36 1.73 -24.27
N ILE A 282 2.12 2.07 -24.58
CA ILE A 282 1.10 1.09 -24.94
C ILE A 282 1.36 0.61 -26.37
N LEU A 283 1.45 -0.71 -26.58
CA LEU A 283 1.67 -1.31 -27.91
C LEU A 283 0.37 -1.84 -28.52
N GLU A 284 -0.54 -2.34 -27.69
CA GLU A 284 -1.81 -2.92 -28.14
C GLU A 284 -2.99 -2.30 -27.40
N THR A 285 -4.15 -2.21 -28.06
CA THR A 285 -5.39 -1.80 -27.42
C THR A 285 -5.74 -2.74 -26.26
N PRO A 286 -6.07 -2.22 -25.07
CA PRO A 286 -6.51 -3.01 -23.93
C PRO A 286 -7.74 -3.87 -24.21
N LYS A 287 -7.68 -5.12 -23.74
CA LYS A 287 -8.73 -6.12 -23.92
C LYS A 287 -9.23 -6.57 -22.56
N THR A 288 -10.54 -6.72 -22.44
CA THR A 288 -11.15 -7.35 -21.27
C THR A 288 -11.14 -8.87 -21.46
N ILE A 289 -10.58 -9.61 -20.50
CA ILE A 289 -10.56 -11.07 -20.48
C ILE A 289 -11.58 -11.64 -19.49
N LEU A 290 -11.73 -12.98 -19.47
CA LEU A 290 -12.59 -13.67 -18.52
C LEU A 290 -12.29 -13.25 -17.07
N GLY A 291 -13.33 -13.09 -16.25
CA GLY A 291 -13.21 -12.51 -14.90
C GLY A 291 -13.19 -10.98 -14.88
N GLY A 292 -13.24 -10.32 -16.05
CA GLY A 292 -13.35 -8.87 -16.17
C GLY A 292 -12.02 -8.12 -16.04
N HIS A 293 -10.88 -8.81 -16.04
CA HIS A 293 -9.57 -8.16 -16.01
C HIS A 293 -9.30 -7.43 -17.34
N VAL A 294 -8.59 -6.30 -17.29
CA VAL A 294 -8.20 -5.53 -18.48
C VAL A 294 -6.70 -5.65 -18.67
N ILE A 295 -6.27 -6.09 -19.85
CA ILE A 295 -4.87 -6.43 -20.14
C ILE A 295 -4.46 -5.87 -21.49
N PHE A 296 -3.23 -5.38 -21.58
CA PHE A 296 -2.61 -4.94 -22.83
C PHE A 296 -1.12 -5.25 -22.85
N ARG A 297 -0.54 -5.24 -24.05
CA ARG A 297 0.91 -5.30 -24.23
C ARG A 297 1.52 -3.91 -24.17
N GLY A 298 2.60 -3.75 -23.42
CA GLY A 298 3.35 -2.51 -23.31
C GLY A 298 4.85 -2.71 -23.49
N GLU A 299 5.57 -1.60 -23.65
CA GLU A 299 7.03 -1.55 -23.67
C GLU A 299 7.52 -0.57 -22.59
N VAL A 300 8.37 -1.06 -21.70
CA VAL A 300 9.05 -0.23 -20.70
C VAL A 300 10.07 0.64 -21.44
N ILE A 301 9.92 1.97 -21.34
CA ILE A 301 10.65 2.90 -22.22
C ILE A 301 12.16 2.90 -21.96
N SER A 302 12.57 2.77 -20.69
CA SER A 302 13.96 2.87 -20.23
C SER A 302 14.84 1.72 -20.73
N ASN A 303 14.30 0.50 -20.81
CA ASN A 303 15.06 -0.72 -21.15
C ASN A 303 14.49 -1.49 -22.35
N LYS A 304 13.43 -0.98 -23.00
CA LYS A 304 12.76 -1.58 -24.17
C LYS A 304 12.20 -2.98 -23.95
N ILE A 305 12.04 -3.40 -22.68
CA ILE A 305 11.46 -4.69 -22.36
C ILE A 305 9.96 -4.64 -22.62
N LYS A 306 9.46 -5.63 -23.36
CA LYS A 306 8.02 -5.80 -23.59
C LYS A 306 7.41 -6.61 -22.46
N VAL A 307 6.33 -6.10 -21.88
CA VAL A 307 5.63 -6.69 -20.75
C VAL A 307 4.13 -6.69 -20.99
N ASP A 308 3.43 -7.61 -20.35
CA ASP A 308 1.98 -7.47 -20.20
C ASP A 308 1.69 -6.49 -19.07
N VAL A 309 0.62 -5.73 -19.19
CA VAL A 309 0.15 -4.81 -18.15
C VAL A 309 -1.31 -5.13 -17.87
N ALA A 310 -1.64 -5.28 -16.59
CA ALA A 310 -2.95 -5.76 -16.17
C ALA A 310 -3.56 -4.88 -15.08
N ALA A 311 -4.83 -4.52 -15.26
CA ALA A 311 -5.73 -4.03 -14.22
C ALA A 311 -6.75 -5.11 -13.88
N PHE A 312 -6.59 -5.75 -12.72
CA PHE A 312 -7.43 -6.88 -12.30
C PHE A 312 -8.84 -6.45 -11.88
N GLU A 313 -9.75 -7.42 -11.80
CA GLU A 313 -11.16 -7.19 -11.45
C GLU A 313 -11.32 -6.39 -10.15
N PRO A 314 -10.56 -6.70 -9.09
CA PRO A 314 -10.69 -5.99 -7.83
C PRO A 314 -10.40 -4.51 -7.93
N SER A 315 -9.76 -4.00 -8.99
CA SER A 315 -9.51 -2.55 -9.19
C SER A 315 -10.74 -1.74 -9.64
N LYS A 316 -11.90 -2.39 -9.85
CA LYS A 316 -13.22 -1.74 -10.07
C LYS A 316 -13.18 -0.67 -11.18
N SER A 317 -13.58 0.57 -10.87
CA SER A 317 -13.70 1.69 -11.81
C SER A 317 -12.39 2.07 -12.48
N PHE A 318 -11.24 1.78 -11.86
CA PHE A 318 -9.92 2.00 -12.46
C PHE A 318 -9.77 1.32 -13.82
N ARG A 319 -10.39 0.14 -13.99
CA ARG A 319 -10.40 -0.57 -15.28
C ARG A 319 -11.05 0.25 -16.40
N ASN A 320 -11.99 1.15 -16.08
CA ASN A 320 -12.63 2.01 -17.09
C ASN A 320 -11.61 2.95 -17.71
N THR A 321 -10.74 3.58 -16.91
CA THR A 321 -9.61 4.38 -17.42
C THR A 321 -8.71 3.54 -18.31
N ILE A 322 -8.34 2.33 -17.84
CA ILE A 322 -7.43 1.47 -18.60
C ILE A 322 -8.03 1.03 -19.93
N ARG A 323 -9.34 0.83 -20.04
CA ARG A 323 -10.00 0.48 -21.33
C ARG A 323 -9.94 1.59 -22.38
N GLU A 324 -9.78 2.84 -21.96
CA GLU A 324 -9.76 4.00 -22.85
C GLU A 324 -8.35 4.30 -23.41
N LEU A 325 -7.32 3.60 -22.92
CA LEU A 325 -5.95 3.68 -23.47
C LEU A 325 -5.88 3.08 -24.88
N LEU A 326 -4.98 3.61 -25.70
CA LEU A 326 -4.73 3.18 -27.08
C LEU A 326 -3.23 3.07 -27.36
N PRO A 327 -2.83 2.37 -28.44
CA PRO A 327 -1.44 2.31 -28.87
C PRO A 327 -0.80 3.71 -28.98
N GLU A 328 0.48 3.79 -28.60
CA GLU A 328 1.29 5.02 -28.50
C GLU A 328 0.93 5.99 -27.37
N ASP A 329 -0.14 5.75 -26.60
CA ASP A 329 -0.28 6.40 -25.30
C ASP A 329 0.92 6.01 -24.40
N LYS A 330 1.24 6.86 -23.42
CA LYS A 330 2.26 6.56 -22.41
C LYS A 330 1.70 6.77 -21.02
N ILE A 331 2.03 5.84 -20.13
CA ILE A 331 1.70 5.92 -18.71
C ILE A 331 2.97 5.78 -17.87
N LEU A 332 3.04 6.47 -16.75
CA LEU A 332 3.89 6.09 -15.64
C LEU A 332 3.12 5.05 -14.82
N ALA A 333 3.55 3.79 -14.94
CA ALA A 333 2.87 2.66 -14.33
C ALA A 333 3.47 2.37 -12.95
N TYR A 334 2.58 2.05 -12.00
CA TYR A 334 2.92 1.68 -10.63
C TYR A 334 2.26 0.34 -10.32
N GLY A 335 3.03 -0.64 -9.88
CA GLY A 335 2.45 -1.95 -9.60
C GLY A 335 3.42 -3.01 -9.14
N GLY A 336 2.95 -4.26 -9.06
CA GLY A 336 3.79 -5.41 -8.79
C GLY A 336 4.11 -6.20 -10.04
N VAL A 337 5.32 -6.73 -10.15
CA VAL A 337 5.71 -7.62 -11.25
C VAL A 337 5.40 -9.06 -10.87
N ARG A 338 4.78 -9.80 -11.80
CA ARG A 338 4.54 -11.23 -11.68
C ARG A 338 4.88 -11.93 -12.98
N TYR A 339 5.64 -13.00 -12.89
CA TYR A 339 5.73 -13.96 -13.99
C TYR A 339 4.48 -14.83 -13.99
N LYS A 340 3.82 -14.95 -15.14
CA LYS A 340 2.69 -15.87 -15.30
C LYS A 340 2.78 -16.56 -16.65
N LYS A 341 2.75 -17.90 -16.64
CA LYS A 341 2.84 -18.74 -17.85
C LYS A 341 1.69 -18.54 -18.84
N GLU A 342 0.52 -18.17 -18.33
CA GLU A 342 -0.69 -17.87 -19.12
C GLU A 342 -0.58 -16.54 -19.90
N PHE A 343 0.39 -15.72 -19.55
CA PHE A 343 0.68 -14.41 -20.14
C PHE A 343 1.97 -14.47 -20.95
N GLN A 344 2.28 -13.43 -21.71
CA GLN A 344 3.52 -13.34 -22.49
C GLN A 344 4.72 -12.97 -21.59
N GLY A 345 4.93 -13.73 -20.52
CA GLY A 345 6.03 -13.61 -19.56
C GLY A 345 5.68 -12.80 -18.32
N PHE A 346 6.42 -11.71 -18.10
CA PHE A 346 6.20 -10.81 -16.96
C PHE A 346 5.00 -9.89 -17.19
N THR A 347 4.21 -9.74 -16.14
CA THR A 347 3.04 -8.86 -16.09
C THR A 347 3.25 -7.80 -15.00
N VAL A 348 3.12 -6.52 -15.37
CA VAL A 348 2.99 -5.41 -14.42
C VAL A 348 1.53 -5.32 -13.99
N GLN A 349 1.27 -5.64 -12.73
CA GLN A 349 -0.05 -5.62 -12.10
C GLN A 349 -0.30 -4.22 -11.55
N LEU A 350 -1.07 -3.41 -12.27
CA LEU A 350 -1.29 -2.00 -11.93
C LEU A 350 -1.99 -1.85 -10.58
N GLU A 351 -1.39 -1.05 -9.72
CA GLU A 351 -2.00 -0.53 -8.49
C GLU A 351 -2.50 0.89 -8.67
N LYS A 352 -1.90 1.64 -9.60
CA LYS A 352 -2.34 2.96 -10.10
C LYS A 352 -1.54 3.30 -11.35
N CYS A 353 -1.92 4.36 -12.07
CA CYS A 353 -1.10 4.90 -13.15
C CYS A 353 -1.26 6.41 -13.27
N GLU A 354 -0.23 7.06 -13.79
CA GLU A 354 -0.34 8.43 -14.30
C GLU A 354 -0.30 8.38 -15.82
N ILE A 355 -1.29 8.97 -16.48
CA ILE A 355 -1.28 9.13 -17.93
C ILE A 355 -0.41 10.34 -18.23
N ILE A 356 0.75 10.10 -18.85
CA ILE A 356 1.75 11.15 -19.14
C ILE A 356 1.65 11.64 -20.59
N PHE A 357 1.09 10.83 -21.49
CA PHE A 357 0.86 11.21 -22.88
C PHE A 357 -0.37 10.50 -23.46
N VAL A 358 -1.25 11.27 -24.09
CA VAL A 358 -2.41 10.76 -24.84
C VAL A 358 -2.15 10.97 -26.32
N SER A 359 -2.10 9.88 -27.09
CA SER A 359 -1.90 9.92 -28.53
C SER A 359 -3.10 10.55 -29.25
N GLU A 360 -2.81 11.40 -30.24
CA GLU A 360 -3.81 11.93 -31.16
C GLU A 360 -4.36 10.82 -32.04
N GLN A 361 -5.68 10.67 -32.03
CA GLN A 361 -6.37 9.71 -32.86
C GLN A 361 -7.18 10.43 -33.91
N PHE A 362 -7.19 9.92 -35.14
CA PHE A 362 -7.93 10.52 -36.24
C PHE A 362 -8.88 9.50 -36.84
N ARG A 363 -10.15 9.88 -36.98
CA ARG A 363 -11.08 9.16 -37.84
C ARG A 363 -10.99 9.74 -39.24
N GLU A 364 -11.02 8.87 -40.24
CA GLU A 364 -11.08 9.33 -41.62
C GLU A 364 -12.53 9.50 -42.06
N GLU A 365 -12.89 10.69 -42.53
CA GLU A 365 -14.18 10.95 -43.17
C GLU A 365 -14.02 11.21 -44.65
N SER A 366 -15.04 10.81 -45.41
CA SER A 366 -15.10 11.14 -46.83
C SER A 366 -15.10 12.66 -47.03
N PRO A 367 -14.31 13.17 -48.00
CA PRO A 367 -14.14 14.61 -48.20
C PRO A 367 -15.44 15.27 -48.69
N LEU A 368 -15.54 16.58 -48.47
CA LEU A 368 -16.61 17.40 -49.04
C LEU A 368 -16.27 17.78 -50.48
N CYS A 369 -17.27 17.77 -51.36
CA CYS A 369 -17.10 18.19 -52.74
C CYS A 369 -16.83 19.69 -52.82
N PRO A 370 -15.75 20.15 -53.49
CA PRO A 370 -15.43 21.59 -53.57
C PRO A 370 -16.48 22.40 -54.36
N SER A 371 -17.26 21.76 -55.24
CA SER A 371 -18.27 22.43 -56.05
C SER A 371 -19.64 22.55 -55.38
N CYS A 372 -20.00 21.66 -54.44
CA CYS A 372 -21.36 21.66 -53.86
C CYS A 372 -21.45 21.22 -52.39
N SER A 373 -20.31 21.05 -51.73
CA SER A 373 -20.15 20.74 -50.30
C SER A 373 -20.85 19.47 -49.81
N LYS A 374 -21.29 18.57 -50.71
CA LYS A 374 -21.79 17.24 -50.34
C LYS A 374 -20.64 16.25 -50.17
N ARG A 375 -20.75 15.31 -49.22
CA ARG A 375 -19.78 14.22 -49.04
C ARG A 375 -19.60 13.44 -50.34
N MET A 376 -18.35 13.24 -50.73
CA MET A 376 -17.97 12.44 -51.89
C MET A 376 -17.88 10.95 -51.52
N VAL A 377 -17.90 10.07 -52.51
CA VAL A 377 -17.70 8.62 -52.32
C VAL A 377 -16.43 8.15 -53.02
N SER A 378 -15.83 7.06 -52.54
CA SER A 378 -14.68 6.45 -53.21
C SER A 378 -15.03 6.05 -54.64
N ASN A 379 -14.14 6.34 -55.58
CA ASN A 379 -14.28 6.00 -57.00
C ASN A 379 -13.50 4.72 -57.38
N GLY A 380 -13.09 3.94 -56.37
CA GLY A 380 -12.30 2.72 -56.49
C GLY A 380 -10.86 2.88 -55.97
N LEU A 381 -10.16 1.75 -55.78
CA LEU A 381 -8.76 1.73 -55.32
C LEU A 381 -7.89 2.65 -56.21
N ASN A 382 -7.22 3.62 -55.60
CA ASN A 382 -6.35 4.62 -56.27
C ASN A 382 -7.04 5.48 -57.36
N LYS A 383 -8.38 5.52 -57.40
CA LYS A 383 -9.14 6.32 -58.38
C LYS A 383 -9.74 7.62 -57.83
N GLY A 384 -9.42 7.96 -56.58
CA GLY A 384 -9.89 9.18 -55.92
C GLY A 384 -11.35 9.13 -55.47
N TYR A 385 -11.99 10.30 -55.44
CA TYR A 385 -13.36 10.48 -54.97
C TYR A 385 -14.26 11.08 -56.05
N LYS A 386 -15.54 10.71 -56.04
CA LYS A 386 -16.59 11.25 -56.91
C LYS A 386 -17.75 11.81 -56.07
N CYS A 387 -18.23 13.00 -56.42
CA CYS A 387 -19.48 13.53 -55.90
C CYS A 387 -20.68 12.92 -56.64
N ARG A 388 -21.63 12.32 -55.92
CA ARG A 388 -22.88 11.79 -56.52
C ARG A 388 -23.85 12.89 -56.97
N LYS A 389 -23.79 14.08 -56.37
CA LYS A 389 -24.73 15.19 -56.65
C LYS A 389 -24.37 15.95 -57.92
N CYS A 390 -23.14 16.45 -58.04
CA CYS A 390 -22.72 17.29 -59.17
C CYS A 390 -21.76 16.59 -60.14
N GLY A 391 -21.39 15.33 -59.89
CA GLY A 391 -20.52 14.55 -60.77
C GLY A 391 -19.02 14.87 -60.67
N HIS A 392 -18.61 15.89 -59.90
CA HIS A 392 -17.20 16.26 -59.70
C HIS A 392 -16.34 15.05 -59.26
N LYS A 393 -15.17 14.88 -59.88
CA LYS A 393 -14.20 13.81 -59.57
C LYS A 393 -12.85 14.43 -59.30
N SER A 394 -12.15 13.95 -58.27
CA SER A 394 -10.77 14.32 -58.03
C SER A 394 -9.97 13.14 -57.51
N ARG A 395 -8.75 12.99 -58.04
CA ARG A 395 -7.77 12.00 -57.59
C ARG A 395 -6.91 12.48 -56.43
N GLU A 396 -6.81 13.80 -56.27
CA GLU A 396 -5.92 14.44 -55.30
C GLU A 396 -6.59 14.65 -53.93
N ILE A 397 -7.92 14.75 -53.91
CA ILE A 397 -8.67 14.90 -52.65
C ILE A 397 -8.48 13.64 -51.81
N LYS A 398 -7.95 13.82 -50.60
CA LYS A 398 -7.80 12.76 -49.59
C LYS A 398 -8.97 12.80 -48.60
N LYS A 399 -9.11 11.76 -47.79
CA LYS A 399 -10.06 11.79 -46.68
C LYS A 399 -9.67 12.89 -45.69
N ASN A 400 -10.68 13.49 -45.09
CA ASN A 400 -10.47 14.41 -43.99
C ASN A 400 -10.09 13.59 -42.76
N LYS A 401 -8.98 13.95 -42.12
CA LYS A 401 -8.62 13.43 -40.79
C LYS A 401 -9.29 14.30 -39.75
N ILE A 402 -10.23 13.74 -39.01
CA ILE A 402 -10.92 14.43 -37.94
C ILE A 402 -10.39 13.89 -36.62
N PRO A 403 -9.88 14.75 -35.72
CA PRO A 403 -9.42 14.32 -34.41
C PRO A 403 -10.58 13.66 -33.65
N VAL A 404 -10.30 12.53 -33.01
CA VAL A 404 -11.24 11.82 -32.14
C VAL A 404 -11.01 12.34 -30.73
N GLU A 405 -12.07 12.85 -30.13
CA GLU A 405 -12.05 13.28 -28.73
C GLU A 405 -11.81 12.07 -27.82
N ARG A 406 -10.80 12.16 -26.95
CA ARG A 406 -10.43 11.11 -26.00
C ARG A 406 -11.13 11.38 -24.66
N ARG A 407 -11.61 10.32 -24.01
CA ARG A 407 -12.27 10.38 -22.68
C ARG A 407 -11.29 10.41 -21.50
N ILE A 408 -10.01 10.39 -21.79
CA ILE A 408 -8.92 10.40 -20.82
C ILE A 408 -8.09 11.66 -21.03
N THR A 409 -7.63 12.23 -19.92
CA THR A 409 -6.64 13.31 -19.90
C THR A 409 -5.37 12.84 -19.22
N THR A 410 -4.30 13.60 -19.36
CA THR A 410 -3.11 13.40 -18.54
C THR A 410 -3.44 13.58 -17.06
N GLY A 411 -2.68 12.92 -16.20
CA GLY A 411 -2.84 12.98 -14.75
C GLY A 411 -2.94 11.61 -14.08
N LEU A 412 -3.09 11.63 -12.76
CA LEU A 412 -3.06 10.47 -11.90
C LEU A 412 -4.43 9.78 -11.80
N TYR A 413 -4.44 8.46 -11.94
CA TYR A 413 -5.60 7.61 -11.79
C TYR A 413 -5.30 6.52 -10.76
N ILE A 414 -6.13 6.45 -9.73
CA ILE A 414 -5.99 5.54 -8.59
C ILE A 414 -7.28 4.74 -8.48
N PRO A 415 -7.22 3.43 -8.16
CA PRO A 415 -8.41 2.64 -7.87
C PRO A 415 -9.16 3.15 -6.64
N PRO A 416 -10.45 2.77 -6.49
CA PRO A 416 -11.23 3.15 -5.33
C PRO A 416 -10.64 2.56 -4.04
N ALA A 417 -10.90 3.21 -2.90
CA ALA A 417 -10.21 2.93 -1.63
C ALA A 417 -10.30 1.45 -1.20
N GLN A 418 -11.43 0.78 -1.44
CA GLN A 418 -11.60 -0.66 -1.12
C GLN A 418 -10.63 -1.59 -1.87
N SER A 419 -10.07 -1.11 -2.98
CA SER A 419 -9.19 -1.84 -3.88
C SER A 419 -7.73 -1.46 -3.71
N GLN A 420 -7.46 -0.39 -2.95
CA GLN A 420 -6.13 0.10 -2.67
C GLN A 420 -5.43 -0.82 -1.67
N ARG A 421 -4.14 -1.04 -1.91
CA ARG A 421 -3.27 -1.72 -0.95
C ARG A 421 -2.86 -0.73 0.14
N HIS A 422 -2.41 -1.25 1.27
CA HIS A 422 -2.06 -0.43 2.45
C HIS A 422 -1.10 0.73 2.15
N LEU A 423 -0.12 0.53 1.28
CA LEU A 423 0.90 1.54 0.97
C LEU A 423 0.45 2.61 -0.02
N ILE A 424 -0.65 2.40 -0.76
CA ILE A 424 -1.08 3.33 -1.82
C ILE A 424 -1.49 4.66 -1.22
N LYS A 425 -0.87 5.75 -1.65
CA LYS A 425 -1.29 7.10 -1.27
C LYS A 425 -2.67 7.38 -1.88
N PRO A 426 -3.70 7.67 -1.07
CA PRO A 426 -5.05 7.94 -1.55
C PRO A 426 -5.20 9.37 -2.07
N ASN A 427 -6.25 9.60 -2.87
CA ASN A 427 -6.57 10.90 -3.46
C ASN A 427 -6.62 12.04 -2.45
N ARG A 428 -7.23 11.81 -1.27
CA ARG A 428 -7.34 12.82 -0.18
C ARG A 428 -5.99 13.38 0.29
N ARG A 429 -4.87 12.69 0.01
CA ARG A 429 -3.54 13.03 0.51
C ARG A 429 -2.59 13.70 -0.48
N TYR A 430 -2.90 13.76 -1.78
CA TYR A 430 -1.94 14.30 -2.76
C TYR A 430 -1.69 15.80 -2.62
N ASN A 431 -2.64 16.55 -2.06
CA ASN A 431 -2.56 18.01 -1.89
C ASN A 431 -2.27 18.44 -0.44
N LEU A 432 -1.94 17.49 0.44
CA LEU A 432 -1.60 17.81 1.83
C LEU A 432 -0.13 18.23 1.93
N PRO A 433 0.20 19.22 2.77
CA PRO A 433 1.58 19.59 3.04
C PRO A 433 2.32 18.42 3.70
N GLN A 434 3.63 18.36 3.47
CA GLN A 434 4.49 17.43 4.20
C GLN A 434 4.44 17.76 5.70
N LYS A 435 4.44 16.71 6.52
CA LYS A 435 4.52 16.86 7.98
C LYS A 435 5.98 16.87 8.38
N ASP A 436 6.45 18.03 8.84
CA ASP A 436 7.85 18.19 9.26
C ASP A 436 8.09 17.73 10.70
N THR A 437 7.02 17.58 11.49
CA THR A 437 7.10 17.18 12.91
C THR A 437 5.85 16.45 13.36
N TYR A 438 5.98 15.74 14.48
CA TYR A 438 4.88 15.12 15.21
C TYR A 438 5.28 15.00 16.70
N PHE A 439 4.27 14.86 17.56
CA PHE A 439 4.49 14.65 18.99
C PHE A 439 3.76 13.38 19.44
N LEU A 440 4.38 12.65 20.36
CA LEU A 440 3.74 11.54 21.06
C LEU A 440 2.74 12.12 22.05
N ILE A 441 1.45 12.01 21.74
CA ILE A 441 0.37 12.53 22.60
C ILE A 441 0.21 11.64 23.84
N GLU A 442 -0.39 12.18 24.90
CA GLU A 442 -0.84 11.34 26.01
C GLU A 442 -1.99 10.41 25.56
N ASN A 443 -2.18 9.29 26.27
CA ASN A 443 -3.25 8.33 25.99
C ASN A 443 -3.26 7.75 24.57
N TRP A 444 -2.09 7.69 23.91
CA TRP A 444 -1.93 7.07 22.59
C TRP A 444 -2.18 5.55 22.56
N TRP A 445 -2.25 4.92 23.74
CA TRP A 445 -2.71 3.55 23.94
C TRP A 445 -3.47 3.45 25.26
N LYS A 446 -4.32 2.42 25.37
CA LYS A 446 -4.99 2.08 26.62
C LYS A 446 -5.45 0.63 26.61
N VAL A 447 -5.34 -0.03 27.76
CA VAL A 447 -6.08 -1.28 28.04
C VAL A 447 -7.17 -0.92 29.04
N THR A 448 -8.44 -1.11 28.64
CA THR A 448 -9.55 -0.97 29.58
C THR A 448 -9.52 -2.20 30.48
N SER A 449 -9.17 -2.01 31.74
CA SER A 449 -9.28 -3.07 32.74
C SER A 449 -10.72 -3.57 32.76
N LYS A 450 -10.92 -4.87 33.03
CA LYS A 450 -12.22 -5.36 33.46
C LYS A 450 -12.66 -4.45 34.61
N SER A 451 -13.77 -3.74 34.46
CA SER A 451 -14.56 -3.33 35.60
C SER A 451 -14.83 -4.61 36.37
N ASN A 452 -14.15 -4.78 37.51
CA ASN A 452 -14.37 -5.88 38.44
C ASN A 452 -15.85 -5.96 38.82
#